data_AF-A0A178XIT1-F1
#
_entry.id   AF-A0A178XIT1-F1
#
_cell.length_a   1.000
_cell.length_b   1.000
_cell.length_c   1.000
_cell.angle_alpha   90.00
_cell.angle_beta   90.00
_cell.angle_gamma   90.00
#
_symmetry.space_group_name_H-M   'P 1'
#
loop_
_entity.id
_entity.type
_entity.pdbx_description
1 polymer ?
#
loop_
_entity_poly.entity_id
_entity_poly.type
_entity_poly.pdbx_seq_one_letter_code
_entity_poly.pdbx_strand_id
1 'polypeptide(L)'
;MASTVTAAAVSRSFAAYQNAAVREPVIITENGRPRTVLLAYEDYLRLSRRGRCAEATASLSDDDLAAVEKGEMELGLDHLNAERLTDKHAAD
;
A
#
# COMPACT_ATOMS: atom_id res chain seq x y z
N MET A 1 -11.86 -6.79 11.77
CA MET A 1 -12.30 -5.38 11.86
C MET A 1 -11.38 -4.70 12.88
N ALA A 2 -10.73 -3.57 12.57
CA ALA A 2 -9.71 -3.01 13.46
C ALA A 2 -10.26 -2.74 14.88
N SER A 3 -9.56 -3.26 15.90
CA SER A 3 -9.99 -3.13 17.30
C SER A 3 -9.50 -1.82 17.90
N THR A 4 -10.38 -1.07 18.56
CA THR A 4 -10.04 0.20 19.23
C THR A 4 -9.88 -0.02 20.74
N VAL A 5 -8.74 0.37 21.28
CA VAL A 5 -8.37 0.16 22.69
C VAL A 5 -7.72 1.41 23.27
N THR A 6 -7.70 1.52 24.60
CA THR A 6 -7.01 2.63 25.29
C THR A 6 -5.53 2.31 25.49
N ALA A 7 -4.69 3.34 25.55
CA ALA A 7 -3.26 3.19 25.87
C ALA A 7 -3.05 2.43 27.19
N ALA A 8 -3.87 2.69 28.21
CA ALA A 8 -3.82 1.99 29.50
C ALA A 8 -4.10 0.47 29.37
N ALA A 9 -5.07 0.08 28.53
CA ALA A 9 -5.36 -1.33 28.28
C ALA A 9 -4.19 -2.03 27.59
N VAL A 10 -3.55 -1.35 26.63
CA VAL A 10 -2.39 -1.85 25.90
C VAL A 10 -1.19 -2.03 26.83
N SER A 11 -0.89 -1.05 27.69
CA SER A 11 0.20 -1.17 28.67
C SER A 11 0.00 -2.33 29.64
N ARG A 12 -1.25 -2.61 30.05
CA ARG A 12 -1.55 -3.71 30.98
C ARG A 12 -1.45 -5.10 30.35
N SER A 13 -1.63 -5.21 29.04
CA SER A 13 -1.69 -6.51 28.35
C SER A 13 -1.01 -6.47 26.98
N PHE A 14 0.19 -5.89 26.93
CA PHE A 14 0.89 -5.60 25.68
C PHE A 14 1.09 -6.83 24.80
N ALA A 15 1.50 -7.96 25.38
CA ALA A 15 1.73 -9.20 24.62
C ALA A 15 0.47 -9.73 23.91
N ALA A 16 -0.72 -9.57 24.52
CA ALA A 16 -1.97 -10.00 23.89
C ALA A 16 -2.30 -9.12 22.68
N TYR A 17 -2.13 -7.80 22.81
CA TYR A 17 -2.38 -6.85 21.73
C TYR A 17 -1.32 -6.91 20.64
N GLN A 18 -0.08 -7.27 20.97
CA GLN A 18 0.96 -7.54 19.97
C GLN A 18 0.59 -8.74 19.11
N ASN A 19 0.17 -9.85 19.73
CA ASN A 19 -0.29 -11.04 18.99
C ASN A 19 -1.55 -10.75 18.16
N ALA A 20 -2.49 -9.95 18.69
CA ALA A 20 -3.67 -9.53 17.95
C ALA A 20 -3.30 -8.67 16.73
N ALA A 21 -2.34 -7.75 16.88
CA ALA A 21 -1.85 -6.86 15.84
C ALA A 21 -1.18 -7.57 14.65
N VAL A 22 -0.75 -8.82 14.83
CA VAL A 22 -0.26 -9.67 13.73
C VAL A 22 -1.40 -10.08 12.78
N ARG A 23 -2.62 -10.22 13.31
CA ARG A 23 -3.80 -10.66 12.53
C ARG A 23 -4.59 -9.47 12.00
N GLU A 24 -4.83 -8.48 12.86
CA GLU A 24 -5.60 -7.28 12.51
C GLU A 24 -5.04 -6.05 13.24
N PRO A 25 -4.99 -4.87 12.59
CA PRO A 25 -4.46 -3.66 13.21
C PRO A 25 -5.29 -3.23 14.42
N VAL A 26 -4.60 -2.69 15.43
CA VAL A 26 -5.17 -2.23 16.70
C VAL A 26 -5.02 -0.71 16.81
N ILE A 27 -6.14 0.00 16.94
CA ILE A 27 -6.16 1.46 17.11
C ILE A 27 -6.02 1.77 18.59
N ILE A 28 -4.98 2.51 18.95
CA ILE A 28 -4.70 2.93 20.32
C ILE A 28 -5.19 4.36 20.51
N THR A 29 -6.01 4.54 21.53
CA THR A 29 -6.63 5.83 21.89
C THR A 29 -6.05 6.38 23.17
N GLU A 30 -6.04 7.71 23.25
CA GLU A 30 -5.73 8.47 24.44
C GLU A 30 -6.80 9.54 24.62
N ASN A 31 -7.39 9.63 25.82
CA ASN A 31 -8.52 10.52 26.10
C ASN A 31 -9.67 10.39 25.08
N GLY A 32 -9.96 9.16 24.64
CA GLY A 32 -11.02 8.85 23.67
C GLY A 32 -10.71 9.19 22.22
N ARG A 33 -9.50 9.69 21.92
CA ARG A 33 -9.08 10.05 20.56
C ARG A 33 -8.05 9.04 20.03
N PRO A 34 -8.19 8.51 18.81
CA PRO A 34 -7.15 7.71 18.16
C PRO A 34 -5.85 8.50 18.07
N ARG A 35 -4.73 7.92 18.55
CA ARG A 35 -3.41 8.56 18.54
C ARG A 35 -2.38 7.77 17.76
N THR A 36 -2.37 6.44 17.92
CA THR A 36 -1.44 5.54 17.24
C THR A 36 -2.15 4.26 16.81
N VAL A 37 -1.54 3.53 15.88
CA VAL A 37 -1.99 2.19 15.45
C VAL A 37 -0.84 1.22 15.65
N LEU A 38 -1.13 0.07 16.26
CA LEU A 38 -0.23 -1.07 16.32
C LEU A 38 -0.59 -2.04 15.20
N LEU A 39 0.42 -2.46 14.43
CA LEU A 39 0.28 -3.37 13.30
C LEU A 39 1.49 -4.28 13.19
N ALA A 40 1.35 -5.37 12.44
CA ALA A 40 2.47 -6.23 12.09
C ALA A 40 3.56 -5.45 11.34
N TYR A 41 4.81 -5.85 11.55
CA TYR A 41 5.94 -5.25 10.84
C TYR A 41 5.83 -5.40 9.31
N GLU A 42 5.40 -6.56 8.83
CA GLU A 42 5.19 -6.79 7.39
C GLU A 42 4.10 -5.89 6.81
N ASP A 43 3.01 -5.68 7.56
CA ASP A 43 1.96 -4.73 7.16
C ASP A 43 2.49 -3.30 7.10
N TYR A 44 3.35 -2.90 8.04
CA TYR A 44 4.01 -1.60 8.02
C TYR A 44 4.91 -1.44 6.80
N LEU A 45 5.69 -2.47 6.44
CA LEU A 45 6.51 -2.44 5.22
C LEU A 45 5.64 -2.35 3.96
N ARG A 46 4.57 -3.15 3.88
CA ARG A 46 3.64 -3.10 2.74
C ARG A 46 2.99 -1.72 2.60
N LEU A 47 2.55 -1.12 3.71
CA LEU A 47 1.95 0.22 3.71
C LEU A 47 2.96 1.31 3.39
N SER A 48 4.18 1.23 3.94
CA SER A 48 5.27 2.17 3.63
C SER A 48 5.63 2.16 2.16
N ARG A 49 5.62 0.98 1.52
CA ARG A 49 5.83 0.83 0.07
C ARG A 49 4.67 1.34 -0.80
N ARG A 50 3.46 1.44 -0.22
CA ARG A 50 2.26 1.98 -0.87
C ARG A 50 2.12 3.49 -0.69
N GLY A 51 3.08 4.16 -0.04
CA GLY A 51 3.27 5.58 -0.32
C GLY A 51 3.39 5.75 -1.83
N ARG A 52 2.71 6.74 -2.43
CA ARG A 52 2.93 7.06 -3.84
C ARG A 52 4.39 7.49 -3.99
N CYS A 53 5.26 6.57 -4.38
CA CYS A 53 6.63 6.86 -4.76
C CYS A 53 6.58 7.38 -6.19
N ALA A 54 6.64 8.70 -6.36
CA ALA A 54 6.95 9.29 -7.65
C ALA A 54 8.47 9.16 -7.84
N GLU A 55 8.89 8.16 -8.61
CA GLU A 55 10.29 8.02 -9.01
C GLU A 55 10.50 8.67 -10.37
N ALA A 56 11.73 9.12 -10.64
CA ALA A 56 12.06 9.67 -11.93
C ALA A 56 12.01 8.55 -12.97
N THR A 57 11.39 8.79 -14.13
CA THR A 57 11.32 7.77 -15.20
C THR A 57 12.72 7.29 -15.62
N ALA A 58 13.73 8.15 -15.47
CA ALA A 58 15.13 7.85 -15.74
C ALA A 58 15.80 6.85 -14.77
N SER A 59 15.16 6.53 -13.63
CA SER A 59 15.68 5.53 -12.68
C SER A 59 15.09 4.13 -12.87
N LEU A 60 14.19 3.95 -13.83
CA LEU A 60 13.64 2.64 -14.18
C LEU A 60 14.74 1.77 -14.81
N SER A 61 14.80 0.49 -14.41
CA SER A 61 15.68 -0.47 -15.05
C SER A 61 15.13 -0.90 -16.43
N ASP A 62 15.99 -1.46 -17.27
CA ASP A 62 15.57 -2.02 -18.56
C ASP A 62 14.51 -3.13 -18.38
N ASP A 63 14.61 -3.92 -17.30
CA ASP A 63 13.63 -4.96 -16.98
C ASP A 63 12.27 -4.35 -16.61
N ASP A 64 12.25 -3.25 -15.84
CA ASP A 64 11.02 -2.55 -15.49
C ASP A 64 10.37 -1.91 -16.72
N LEU A 65 11.17 -1.31 -17.60
CA LEU A 65 10.70 -0.73 -18.86
C LEU A 65 10.06 -1.81 -19.75
N ALA A 66 10.72 -2.96 -19.89
CA ALA A 66 10.19 -4.09 -20.67
C ALA A 66 8.90 -4.66 -20.06
N ALA A 67 8.77 -4.66 -18.73
CA ALA A 67 7.54 -5.08 -18.06
C ALA A 67 6.37 -4.12 -18.31
N VAL A 68 6.62 -2.81 -18.32
CA VAL A 68 5.62 -1.78 -18.64
C VAL A 68 5.19 -1.86 -20.11
N GLU A 69 6.12 -2.12 -21.02
CA GLU A 69 5.82 -2.27 -22.46
C GLU A 69 4.91 -3.46 -22.74
N LYS A 70 5.13 -4.58 -22.05
CA LYS A 70 4.31 -5.81 -22.16
C LYS A 70 2.99 -5.76 -21.38
N GLY A 71 2.77 -4.71 -20.57
CA GLY A 71 1.58 -4.59 -19.75
C GLY A 71 0.32 -4.37 -20.58
N GLU A 72 -0.64 -5.28 -20.45
CA GLU A 72 -1.96 -5.20 -21.08
C GLU A 72 -3.03 -4.84 -20.04
N MET A 73 -4.04 -4.09 -20.47
CA MET A 73 -5.22 -3.81 -19.66
C MET A 73 -6.08 -5.08 -19.47
N GLU A 74 -6.86 -5.13 -18.39
CA GLU A 74 -7.84 -6.21 -18.19
C GLU A 74 -8.87 -6.25 -19.33
N LEU A 75 -9.45 -7.43 -19.58
CA LEU A 75 -10.35 -7.71 -20.72
C LEU A 75 -11.51 -6.72 -20.88
N GLY A 76 -12.04 -6.16 -19.79
CA GLY A 76 -13.11 -5.16 -19.84
C GLY A 76 -12.68 -3.78 -20.38
N LEU A 77 -11.37 -3.55 -20.51
CA LEU A 77 -10.75 -2.31 -20.94
C LEU A 77 -9.86 -2.50 -22.19
N ASP A 78 -10.06 -3.59 -22.93
CA ASP A 78 -9.21 -3.95 -24.07
C ASP A 78 -9.15 -2.88 -25.18
N HIS A 79 -10.20 -2.06 -25.30
CA HIS A 79 -10.20 -0.89 -26.19
C HIS A 79 -9.02 0.08 -25.92
N LEU A 80 -8.55 0.20 -24.68
CA LEU A 80 -7.38 1.01 -24.33
C LEU A 80 -6.06 0.38 -24.80
N ASN A 81 -5.99 -0.96 -24.92
CA ASN A 81 -4.85 -1.62 -25.55
C ASN A 81 -4.80 -1.28 -27.05
N ALA A 82 -5.96 -1.24 -27.71
CA ALA A 82 -6.06 -0.86 -29.12
C ALA A 82 -5.65 0.59 -29.39
N GLU A 83 -5.91 1.51 -28.44
CA GLU A 83 -5.46 2.91 -28.53
C GLU A 83 -3.92 3.04 -28.58
N ARG A 84 -3.18 2.20 -27.83
CA ARG A 84 -1.69 2.18 -27.86
C ARG A 84 -1.11 1.86 -29.24
N LEU A 85 -1.82 1.07 -30.04
CA LEU A 85 -1.41 0.70 -31.39
C LEU A 85 -1.72 1.79 -32.42
N THR A 86 -2.61 2.73 -32.08
CA THR A 86 -3.12 3.74 -33.01
C THR A 86 -2.33 5.05 -32.93
N ASP A 87 -1.68 5.33 -31.80
CA ASP A 87 -0.92 6.57 -31.61
C ASP A 87 0.58 6.38 -31.90
N LYS A 88 0.97 6.76 -33.11
CA LYS A 88 2.37 6.87 -33.53
C LYS A 88 2.89 8.24 -33.07
N HIS A 89 3.47 8.29 -31.88
CA HIS A 89 4.30 9.37 -31.35
C HIS A 89 3.75 10.81 -31.58
N ALA A 90 2.85 11.28 -30.74
CA ALA A 90 2.57 12.71 -30.60
C ALA A 90 3.19 13.26 -29.30
N ALA A 91 4.53 13.34 -29.27
CA ALA A 91 5.25 14.20 -28.32
C ALA A 91 6.51 14.73 -29.02
N ASP A 92 6.35 15.90 -29.61
CA ASP A 92 7.41 16.85 -30.00
C ASP A 92 7.84 17.64 -28.74
#